data_AF-A0A5N0Z577-F1
#
_entry.id   AF-A0A5N0Z577-F1
#
_cell.length_a   1.000
_cell.length_b   1.000
_cell.length_c   1.000
_cell.angle_alpha   90.00
_cell.angle_beta   90.00
_cell.angle_gamma   90.00
#
_symmetry.space_group_name_H-M   'P 1'
#
loop_
_entity.id
_entity.type
_entity.pdbx_description
1 polymer ?
#
loop_
_entity_poly.entity_id
_entity_poly.type
_entity_poly.pdbx_seq_one_letter_code
_entity_poly.pdbx_strand_id
1 'polypeptide(L)'
;MNKKLSAMAVPYGGLKTADHNCPKCGDPLYIWKTKNKDGTDRCGPTCINKICGYREIVTKNQKEAIQKANEAMKKDAINRMLNSSMITDDAIWTFDFDGYKVVDQETAQIKAMAQEWAKKIVSGSTIHAVITGRTGAGKTHLGAAVIKEVMMASNYKIACSFISYRELLEQLKFAMNDPEARKAVTGSLMAEIKKTDFVVIDDLGAELGRMEENNQATSYDVDILTSLTEARLNKATIFTTNLSSKQLKHAYGERVFSRVMNGTKGNVAVFKSTTDKRRNPV
;
A
#
# COMPACT_ATOMS: atom_id res chain seq x y z
N MET A 1 10.06 -14.87 50.13
CA MET A 1 9.65 -13.49 50.50
C MET A 1 9.64 -13.34 52.01
N ASN A 2 10.27 -12.29 52.56
CA ASN A 2 10.37 -12.07 54.01
C ASN A 2 8.98 -11.77 54.62
N LYS A 3 8.58 -12.45 55.71
CA LYS A 3 7.28 -12.27 56.38
C LYS A 3 7.02 -10.82 56.80
N LYS A 4 8.05 -10.09 57.25
CA LYS A 4 7.94 -8.68 57.67
C LYS A 4 7.62 -7.76 56.49
N LEU A 5 8.27 -7.97 55.35
CA LEU A 5 8.02 -7.21 54.12
C LEU A 5 6.60 -7.47 53.60
N SER A 6 6.16 -8.74 53.63
CA SER A 6 4.80 -9.12 53.25
C SER A 6 3.77 -8.38 54.09
N ALA A 7 3.93 -8.38 55.42
CA ALA A 7 3.02 -7.71 56.34
C ALA A 7 2.97 -6.18 56.12
N MET A 8 4.11 -5.54 55.91
CA MET A 8 4.18 -4.09 55.65
C MET A 8 3.53 -3.67 54.33
N ALA A 9 3.52 -4.55 53.33
CA ALA A 9 2.93 -4.26 52.02
C ALA A 9 1.41 -4.46 51.96
N VAL A 10 0.80 -5.17 52.92
CA VAL A 10 -0.64 -5.49 52.94
C VAL A 10 -1.54 -4.23 52.83
N PRO A 11 -1.33 -3.16 53.62
CA PRO A 11 -2.16 -1.95 53.53
C PRO A 11 -2.12 -1.27 52.16
N TYR A 12 -1.04 -1.50 51.40
CA TYR A 12 -0.81 -0.91 50.10
C TYR A 12 -1.22 -1.84 48.94
N GLY A 13 -1.90 -2.96 49.22
CA GLY A 13 -2.35 -3.90 48.19
C GLY A 13 -1.43 -5.10 47.96
N GLY A 14 -0.36 -5.24 48.76
CA GLY A 14 0.48 -6.44 48.81
C GLY A 14 1.47 -6.62 47.66
N LEU A 15 2.52 -7.39 47.92
CA LEU A 15 3.57 -7.73 46.95
C LEU A 15 3.52 -9.21 46.58
N LYS A 16 3.98 -9.54 45.37
CA LYS A 16 4.33 -10.91 44.93
C LYS A 16 5.71 -10.91 44.26
N THR A 17 6.33 -12.08 44.19
CA THR A 17 7.55 -12.28 43.41
C THR A 17 7.24 -12.27 41.92
N ALA A 18 8.14 -11.73 41.10
CA ALA A 18 8.08 -11.84 39.65
C ALA A 18 8.52 -13.24 39.18
N ASP A 19 8.31 -13.54 37.90
CA ASP A 19 8.59 -14.86 37.32
C ASP A 19 10.08 -15.10 37.02
N HIS A 20 10.92 -14.08 37.24
CA HIS A 20 12.36 -14.13 37.04
C HIS A 20 13.11 -13.35 38.14
N ASN A 21 14.40 -13.67 38.30
CA ASN A 21 15.27 -13.03 39.28
C ASN A 21 15.99 -11.80 38.69
N CYS A 22 16.54 -10.98 39.58
CA CYS A 22 17.25 -9.76 39.25
C CYS A 22 18.49 -10.04 38.37
N PRO A 23 18.61 -9.43 37.19
CA PRO A 23 19.75 -9.68 36.29
C PRO A 23 21.08 -9.13 36.82
N LYS A 24 21.06 -8.23 37.81
CA LYS A 24 22.28 -7.65 38.40
C LYS A 24 22.86 -8.46 39.56
N CYS A 25 22.02 -9.10 40.38
CA CYS A 25 22.47 -9.75 41.62
C CYS A 25 21.88 -11.15 41.87
N GLY A 26 20.96 -11.62 41.03
CA GLY A 26 20.34 -12.95 41.18
C GLY A 26 19.23 -13.03 42.23
N ASP A 27 18.97 -11.97 43.00
CA ASP A 27 17.90 -11.94 44.01
C ASP A 27 16.49 -11.89 43.38
N PRO A 28 15.44 -12.35 44.09
CA PRO A 28 14.06 -12.25 43.61
C PRO A 28 13.62 -10.80 43.37
N LEU A 29 12.91 -10.57 42.26
CA LEU A 29 12.23 -9.31 41.97
C LEU A 29 10.82 -9.31 42.54
N TYR A 30 10.32 -8.13 42.90
CA TYR A 30 9.00 -7.94 43.49
C TYR A 30 8.13 -7.01 42.67
N ILE A 31 6.84 -7.33 42.58
CA ILE A 31 5.79 -6.53 41.92
C ILE A 31 4.57 -6.42 42.83
N TRP A 32 3.82 -5.32 42.67
CA TRP A 32 2.55 -5.13 43.38
C TRP A 32 1.49 -6.12 42.91
N LYS A 33 0.71 -6.70 43.83
CA LYS A 33 -0.45 -7.53 43.48
C LYS A 33 -1.57 -6.67 42.89
N THR A 34 -1.74 -5.47 43.40
CA THR A 34 -2.72 -4.49 42.93
C THR A 34 -2.16 -3.62 41.80
N LYS A 35 -3.01 -3.34 40.81
CA LYS A 35 -2.72 -2.45 39.68
C LYS A 35 -3.17 -1.00 39.95
N ASN A 36 -2.81 -0.09 39.05
CA ASN A 36 -3.35 1.27 38.96
C ASN A 36 -4.80 1.25 38.47
N LYS A 37 -5.50 2.39 38.56
CA LYS A 37 -6.90 2.54 38.12
C LYS A 37 -7.10 2.25 36.63
N ASP A 38 -6.08 2.50 35.81
CA ASP A 38 -6.04 2.24 34.37
C ASP A 38 -5.60 0.79 34.02
N GLY A 39 -5.51 -0.08 35.02
CA GLY A 39 -5.10 -1.48 34.87
C GLY A 39 -3.60 -1.69 34.67
N THR A 40 -2.77 -0.67 34.85
CA THR A 40 -1.31 -0.79 34.73
C THR A 40 -0.64 -1.29 35.98
N ASP A 41 0.52 -1.94 35.82
CA ASP A 41 1.35 -2.24 36.98
C ASP A 41 1.86 -0.93 37.58
N ARG A 42 1.75 -0.82 38.91
CA ARG A 42 2.16 0.40 39.64
C ARG A 42 3.63 0.74 39.44
N CYS A 43 4.45 -0.30 39.32
CA CYS A 43 5.86 -0.22 38.98
C CYS A 43 6.32 -1.54 38.39
N GLY A 44 7.46 -1.52 37.72
CA GLY A 44 8.05 -2.75 37.18
C GLY A 44 8.69 -3.58 38.28
N PRO A 45 9.04 -4.85 37.97
CA PRO A 45 9.79 -5.71 38.85
C PRO A 45 10.97 -4.99 39.50
N THR A 46 11.00 -4.93 40.83
CA THR A 46 11.99 -4.17 41.58
C THR A 46 12.76 -5.10 42.53
N CYS A 47 14.08 -4.97 42.52
CA CYS A 47 14.98 -5.62 43.46
C CYS A 47 15.03 -4.78 44.74
N ILE A 48 14.65 -5.39 45.86
CA ILE A 48 14.65 -4.73 47.18
C ILE A 48 15.97 -4.89 47.93
N ASN A 49 16.97 -5.56 47.33
CA ASN A 49 18.30 -5.61 47.90
C ASN A 49 18.86 -4.18 47.95
N LYS A 50 19.20 -3.73 49.16
CA LYS A 50 19.63 -2.36 49.47
C LYS A 50 20.86 -1.93 48.68
N ILE A 51 21.69 -2.88 48.26
CA ILE A 51 22.93 -2.63 47.50
C ILE A 51 22.64 -2.61 45.99
N CYS A 52 21.68 -3.40 45.52
CA CYS A 52 21.38 -3.55 44.08
C CYS A 52 20.49 -2.43 43.53
N GLY A 53 19.32 -2.22 44.15
CA GLY A 53 18.35 -1.21 43.73
C GLY A 53 17.84 -1.33 42.28
N TYR A 54 18.03 -2.46 41.60
CA TYR A 54 17.57 -2.66 40.23
C TYR A 54 16.05 -2.50 40.13
N ARG A 55 15.59 -1.74 39.15
CA ARG A 55 14.17 -1.59 38.83
C ARG A 55 14.00 -1.77 37.34
N GLU A 56 13.18 -2.74 36.96
CA GLU A 56 12.81 -2.96 35.58
C GLU A 56 11.84 -1.85 35.14
N ILE A 57 12.10 -1.26 33.97
CA ILE A 57 11.22 -0.26 33.39
C ILE A 57 10.05 -1.00 32.75
N VAL A 58 8.81 -0.70 33.18
CA VAL A 58 7.63 -1.44 32.72
C VAL A 58 7.43 -1.18 31.22
N THR A 59 7.40 -2.27 30.47
CA THR A 59 7.29 -2.39 29.01
C THR A 59 6.02 -1.77 28.40
N LYS A 60 5.07 -1.25 29.20
CA LYS A 60 3.84 -0.63 28.70
C LYS A 60 4.14 0.66 27.91
N ASN A 61 5.07 1.48 28.37
CA ASN A 61 5.51 2.68 27.63
C ASN A 61 6.16 2.31 26.29
N GLN A 62 6.86 1.17 26.22
CA GLN A 62 7.48 0.71 24.97
C GLN A 62 6.46 0.13 24.00
N LYS A 63 5.50 -0.70 24.47
CA LYS A 63 4.43 -1.24 23.62
C LYS A 63 3.52 -0.14 23.09
N GLU A 64 3.14 0.81 23.94
CA GLU A 64 2.35 1.98 23.51
C GLU A 64 3.14 2.91 22.59
N ALA A 65 4.43 3.11 22.81
CA ALA A 65 5.29 3.88 21.90
C ALA A 65 5.42 3.18 20.53
N ILE A 66 5.62 1.86 20.51
CA ILE A 66 5.67 1.06 19.28
C ILE A 66 4.33 1.14 18.55
N GLN A 67 3.21 1.03 19.28
CA GLN A 67 1.88 1.11 18.68
C GLN A 67 1.61 2.50 18.10
N LYS A 68 1.90 3.57 18.84
CA LYS A 68 1.79 4.96 18.35
C LYS A 68 2.70 5.21 17.15
N ALA A 69 3.92 4.67 17.16
CA ALA A 69 4.84 4.77 16.02
C ALA A 69 4.28 4.04 14.79
N ASN A 70 3.77 2.81 14.95
CA ASN A 70 3.15 2.06 13.86
C ASN A 70 1.91 2.78 13.30
N GLU A 71 1.08 3.36 14.16
CA GLU A 71 -0.09 4.15 13.75
C GLU A 71 0.30 5.42 13.00
N ALA A 72 1.34 6.13 13.46
CA ALA A 72 1.88 7.29 12.77
C ALA A 72 2.45 6.91 11.39
N MET A 73 3.27 5.86 11.32
CA MET A 73 3.81 5.36 10.05
C MET A 73 2.71 4.97 9.06
N LYS A 74 1.65 4.30 9.54
CA LYS A 74 0.48 3.96 8.72
C LYS A 74 -0.21 5.20 8.18
N LYS A 75 -0.48 6.20 9.04
CA LYS A 75 -1.10 7.47 8.63
C LYS A 75 -0.25 8.19 7.59
N ASP A 76 1.06 8.27 7.81
CA ASP A 76 1.99 8.93 6.89
C ASP A 76 2.04 8.23 5.54
N ALA A 77 2.04 6.89 5.52
CA ALA A 77 2.01 6.13 4.27
C ALA A 77 0.70 6.32 3.49
N ILE A 78 -0.44 6.36 4.19
CA ILE A 78 -1.75 6.63 3.58
C ILE A 78 -1.77 8.06 3.02
N ASN A 79 -1.36 9.05 3.80
CA ASN A 79 -1.29 10.44 3.34
C ASN A 79 -0.38 10.60 2.13
N ARG A 80 0.77 9.92 2.12
CA ARG A 80 1.67 9.89 0.96
C ARG A 80 0.95 9.33 -0.26
N MET A 81 0.31 8.16 -0.13
CA MET A 81 -0.44 7.54 -1.23
C MET A 81 -1.52 8.48 -1.75
N LEU A 82 -2.30 9.13 -0.89
CA LEU A 82 -3.36 10.05 -1.29
C LEU A 82 -2.79 11.25 -2.07
N ASN A 83 -1.70 11.85 -1.58
CA ASN A 83 -1.09 13.01 -2.22
C ASN A 83 -0.41 12.67 -3.55
N SER A 84 0.15 11.46 -3.66
CA SER A 84 0.86 11.00 -4.86
C SER A 84 -0.02 10.24 -5.84
N SER A 85 -1.34 10.19 -5.62
CA SER A 85 -2.32 9.50 -6.48
C SER A 85 -3.19 10.50 -7.23
N MET A 86 -3.62 10.09 -8.42
CA MET A 86 -4.57 10.82 -9.27
C MET A 86 -5.76 9.92 -9.53
N ILE A 87 -6.88 10.24 -8.92
CA ILE A 87 -8.12 9.47 -9.00
C ILE A 87 -9.29 10.39 -9.28
N THR A 88 -10.35 9.82 -9.84
CA THR A 88 -11.62 10.53 -10.08
C THR A 88 -12.65 10.29 -8.97
N ASP A 89 -12.54 9.17 -8.24
CA ASP A 89 -13.50 8.73 -7.24
C ASP A 89 -12.78 8.09 -6.04
N ASP A 90 -13.03 8.62 -4.84
CA ASP A 90 -12.47 8.13 -3.58
C ASP A 90 -12.93 6.71 -3.23
N ALA A 91 -14.02 6.22 -3.84
CA ALA A 91 -14.46 4.84 -3.68
C ALA A 91 -13.37 3.83 -4.04
N ILE A 92 -12.40 4.20 -4.89
CA ILE A 92 -11.24 3.37 -5.25
C ILE A 92 -10.48 2.87 -4.00
N TRP A 93 -10.39 3.68 -2.95
CA TRP A 93 -9.68 3.32 -1.71
C TRP A 93 -10.39 2.24 -0.89
N THR A 94 -11.68 2.02 -1.15
CA THR A 94 -12.46 0.98 -0.47
C THR A 94 -12.27 -0.39 -1.12
N PHE A 95 -11.79 -0.44 -2.38
CA PHE A 95 -11.65 -1.68 -3.13
C PHE A 95 -10.56 -2.58 -2.58
N ASP A 96 -10.91 -3.84 -2.38
CA ASP A 96 -10.01 -4.88 -1.90
C ASP A 96 -10.34 -6.25 -2.49
N PHE A 97 -9.50 -7.24 -2.22
CA PHE A 97 -9.71 -8.58 -2.76
C PHE A 97 -10.97 -9.24 -2.20
N ASP A 98 -11.40 -8.92 -0.99
CA ASP A 98 -12.58 -9.53 -0.36
C ASP A 98 -13.88 -9.00 -0.98
N GLY A 99 -13.94 -7.69 -1.28
CA GLY A 99 -15.02 -7.05 -2.01
C GLY A 99 -15.05 -7.39 -3.50
N TYR A 100 -14.00 -8.00 -4.06
CA TYR A 100 -14.01 -8.45 -5.45
C TYR A 100 -14.79 -9.76 -5.62
N LYS A 101 -15.97 -9.65 -6.23
CA LYS A 101 -16.86 -10.78 -6.48
C LYS A 101 -16.36 -11.66 -7.64
N VAL A 102 -16.08 -12.92 -7.30
CA VAL A 102 -15.74 -14.00 -8.22
C VAL A 102 -17.03 -14.65 -8.69
N VAL A 103 -17.24 -14.72 -10.01
CA VAL A 103 -18.50 -15.17 -10.62
C VAL A 103 -18.30 -16.33 -11.58
N ASP A 104 -17.07 -16.54 -12.03
CA ASP A 104 -16.66 -17.58 -12.96
C ASP A 104 -15.18 -17.95 -12.74
N GLN A 105 -14.70 -18.94 -13.48
CA GLN A 105 -13.31 -19.38 -13.41
C GLN A 105 -12.32 -18.30 -13.90
N GLU A 106 -12.72 -17.48 -14.88
CA GLU A 106 -11.91 -16.38 -15.42
C GLU A 106 -11.59 -15.34 -14.33
N THR A 107 -12.63 -14.85 -13.66
CA THR A 107 -12.53 -13.87 -12.56
C THR A 107 -11.79 -14.44 -11.35
N ALA A 108 -11.92 -15.74 -11.07
CA ALA A 108 -11.14 -16.43 -10.03
C ALA A 108 -9.65 -16.45 -10.35
N GLN A 109 -9.28 -16.84 -11.58
CA GLN A 109 -7.89 -16.91 -12.03
C GLN A 109 -7.24 -15.53 -12.03
N ILE A 110 -7.95 -14.52 -12.53
CA ILE A 110 -7.45 -13.14 -12.57
C ILE A 110 -7.26 -12.57 -11.16
N LYS A 111 -8.19 -12.84 -10.22
CA LYS A 111 -8.03 -12.48 -8.81
C LYS A 111 -6.77 -13.13 -8.23
N ALA A 112 -6.58 -14.43 -8.45
CA ALA A 112 -5.41 -15.16 -7.96
C ALA A 112 -4.10 -14.61 -8.55
N MET A 113 -4.07 -14.26 -9.84
CA MET A 113 -2.93 -13.59 -10.46
C MET A 113 -2.62 -12.24 -9.81
N ALA A 114 -3.63 -11.42 -9.55
CA ALA A 114 -3.45 -10.13 -8.88
C ALA A 114 -2.93 -10.29 -7.45
N GLN A 115 -3.42 -11.28 -6.69
CA GLN A 115 -2.89 -11.60 -5.37
C GLN A 115 -1.42 -12.05 -5.43
N GLU A 116 -1.06 -12.83 -6.46
CA GLU A 116 0.33 -13.24 -6.68
C GLU A 116 1.23 -12.05 -7.03
N TRP A 117 0.74 -11.08 -7.79
CA TRP A 117 1.46 -9.84 -8.05
C TRP A 117 1.73 -9.06 -6.77
N ALA A 118 0.74 -8.93 -5.87
CA ALA A 118 0.93 -8.29 -4.57
C ALA A 118 2.06 -8.96 -3.76
N LYS A 119 2.07 -10.30 -3.69
CA LYS A 119 3.13 -11.06 -3.02
C LYS A 119 4.52 -10.79 -3.61
N LYS A 120 4.63 -10.82 -4.94
CA LYS A 120 5.90 -10.54 -5.64
C LYS A 120 6.40 -9.12 -5.36
N ILE A 121 5.51 -8.12 -5.33
CA ILE A 121 5.88 -6.74 -5.02
C ILE A 121 6.38 -6.62 -3.58
N VAL A 122 5.68 -7.25 -2.63
CA VAL A 122 6.08 -7.27 -1.21
C VAL A 122 7.44 -7.95 -1.02
N SER A 123 7.76 -8.96 -1.83
CA SER A 123 9.08 -9.60 -1.82
C SER A 123 10.17 -8.81 -2.56
N GLY A 124 9.89 -7.58 -3.02
CA GLY A 124 10.85 -6.69 -3.68
C GLY A 124 10.98 -6.90 -5.19
N SER A 125 10.07 -7.63 -5.83
CA SER A 125 10.08 -7.82 -7.28
C SER A 125 9.61 -6.57 -8.01
N THR A 126 10.31 -6.21 -9.09
CA THR A 126 10.01 -5.05 -9.95
C THR A 126 9.07 -5.42 -11.09
N ILE A 127 8.04 -6.23 -10.81
CA ILE A 127 7.15 -6.78 -11.84
C ILE A 127 6.43 -5.69 -12.63
N HIS A 128 6.28 -5.91 -13.93
CA HIS A 128 5.29 -5.20 -14.73
C HIS A 128 4.13 -6.15 -14.99
N ALA A 129 2.90 -5.66 -14.87
CA ALA A 129 1.71 -6.46 -15.17
C ALA A 129 0.66 -5.63 -15.91
N VAL A 130 -0.19 -6.31 -16.67
CA VAL A 130 -1.28 -5.69 -17.43
C VAL A 130 -2.59 -6.42 -17.11
N ILE A 131 -3.63 -5.66 -16.82
CA ILE A 131 -5.01 -6.14 -16.76
C ILE A 131 -5.76 -5.53 -17.94
N THR A 132 -6.20 -6.38 -18.88
CA THR A 132 -6.94 -5.94 -20.07
C THR A 132 -8.31 -6.61 -20.17
N GLY A 133 -9.27 -5.94 -20.80
CA GLY A 133 -10.61 -6.47 -21.06
C GLY A 133 -11.67 -5.39 -21.12
N ARG A 134 -12.93 -5.78 -21.30
CA ARG A 134 -14.05 -4.83 -21.49
C ARG A 134 -14.29 -3.93 -20.26
N THR A 135 -14.93 -2.80 -20.50
CA THR A 135 -15.41 -1.89 -19.44
C THR A 135 -16.31 -2.65 -18.47
N GLY A 136 -16.17 -2.36 -17.17
CA GLY A 136 -16.99 -3.00 -16.13
C GLY A 136 -16.56 -4.40 -15.70
N ALA A 137 -15.47 -4.95 -16.23
CA ALA A 137 -14.97 -6.28 -15.84
C ALA A 137 -14.28 -6.32 -14.45
N GLY A 138 -13.95 -5.16 -13.86
CA GLY A 138 -13.33 -5.05 -12.53
C GLY A 138 -11.82 -4.82 -12.51
N LYS A 139 -11.24 -4.28 -13.61
CA LYS A 139 -9.79 -4.01 -13.72
C LYS A 139 -9.27 -2.99 -12.69
N THR A 140 -9.92 -1.82 -12.62
CA THR A 140 -9.64 -0.75 -11.65
C THR A 140 -9.73 -1.27 -10.21
N HIS A 141 -10.77 -2.08 -9.91
CA HIS A 141 -10.94 -2.72 -8.59
C HIS A 141 -9.73 -3.56 -8.24
N LEU A 142 -9.31 -4.47 -9.13
CA LEU A 142 -8.16 -5.32 -8.87
C LEU A 142 -6.86 -4.54 -8.72
N GLY A 143 -6.64 -3.49 -9.52
CA GLY A 143 -5.49 -2.60 -9.35
C GLY A 143 -5.44 -1.97 -7.95
N ALA A 144 -6.58 -1.41 -7.50
CA ALA A 144 -6.70 -0.82 -6.17
C ALA A 144 -6.55 -1.85 -5.05
N ALA A 145 -7.12 -3.05 -5.22
CA ALA A 145 -6.98 -4.16 -4.29
C ALA A 145 -5.52 -4.60 -4.12
N VAL A 146 -4.73 -4.62 -5.20
CA VAL A 146 -3.28 -4.90 -5.13
C VAL A 146 -2.57 -3.82 -4.31
N ILE A 147 -2.87 -2.53 -4.51
CA ILE A 147 -2.28 -1.45 -3.68
C ILE A 147 -2.57 -1.69 -2.20
N LYS A 148 -3.83 -1.92 -1.84
CA LYS A 148 -4.24 -2.13 -0.45
C LYS A 148 -3.50 -3.32 0.17
N GLU A 149 -3.44 -4.44 -0.55
CA GLU A 149 -2.75 -5.65 -0.12
C GLU A 149 -1.24 -5.40 0.07
N VAL A 150 -0.57 -4.76 -0.89
CA VAL A 150 0.87 -4.43 -0.81
C VAL A 150 1.16 -3.53 0.37
N MET A 151 0.34 -2.50 0.61
CA MET A 151 0.50 -1.61 1.77
C MET A 151 0.31 -2.37 3.08
N MET A 152 -0.70 -3.22 3.20
CA MET A 152 -0.96 -3.97 4.42
C MET A 152 0.14 -5.02 4.68
N ALA A 153 0.47 -5.84 3.69
CA ALA A 153 1.44 -6.93 3.81
C ALA A 153 2.88 -6.43 4.00
N SER A 154 3.22 -5.24 3.49
CA SER A 154 4.53 -4.60 3.74
C SER A 154 4.60 -3.80 5.04
N ASN A 155 3.53 -3.81 5.86
CA ASN A 155 3.39 -2.95 7.03
C ASN A 155 3.64 -1.47 6.69
N TYR A 156 3.03 -1.02 5.59
CA TYR A 156 3.03 0.36 5.09
C TYR A 156 4.43 0.91 4.71
N LYS A 157 5.39 0.03 4.43
CA LYS A 157 6.77 0.41 4.07
C LYS A 157 6.94 0.69 2.58
N ILE A 158 6.14 0.05 1.71
CA ILE A 158 6.21 0.24 0.26
C ILE A 158 5.31 1.43 -0.12
N ALA A 159 5.90 2.45 -0.75
CA ALA A 159 5.14 3.59 -1.25
C ALA A 159 4.32 3.18 -2.49
N CYS A 160 3.02 3.47 -2.45
CA CYS A 160 2.08 3.12 -3.52
C CYS A 160 1.37 4.36 -4.06
N SER A 161 1.03 4.37 -5.36
CA SER A 161 0.16 5.38 -5.96
C SER A 161 -0.81 4.73 -6.95
N PHE A 162 -2.00 5.31 -7.06
CA PHE A 162 -2.97 5.00 -8.11
C PHE A 162 -3.10 6.20 -9.05
N ILE A 163 -2.92 6.00 -10.35
CA ILE A 163 -2.88 7.07 -11.34
C ILE A 163 -3.87 6.76 -12.46
N SER A 164 -4.95 7.53 -12.54
CA SER A 164 -5.78 7.62 -13.74
C SER A 164 -4.97 8.31 -14.84
N TYR A 165 -4.64 7.58 -15.91
CA TYR A 165 -3.77 8.12 -16.95
C TYR A 165 -4.43 9.29 -17.69
N ARG A 166 -5.75 9.24 -17.88
CA ARG A 166 -6.52 10.32 -18.48
C ARG A 166 -6.45 11.61 -17.65
N GLU A 167 -6.74 11.53 -16.34
CA GLU A 167 -6.69 12.69 -15.44
C GLU A 167 -5.31 13.30 -15.39
N LEU A 168 -4.27 12.45 -15.36
CA LEU A 168 -2.89 12.89 -15.39
C LEU A 168 -2.60 13.74 -16.64
N LEU A 169 -3.02 13.29 -17.83
CA LEU A 169 -2.83 14.04 -19.07
C LEU A 169 -3.62 15.35 -19.06
N GLU A 170 -4.85 15.36 -18.57
CA GLU A 170 -5.68 16.57 -18.45
C GLU A 170 -5.01 17.61 -17.54
N GLN A 171 -4.51 17.20 -16.37
CA GLN A 171 -3.79 18.07 -15.43
C GLN A 171 -2.49 18.63 -16.02
N LEU A 172 -1.72 17.80 -16.72
CA LEU A 172 -0.48 18.26 -17.36
C LEU A 172 -0.74 19.25 -18.50
N LYS A 173 -1.78 19.00 -19.32
CA LYS A 173 -2.20 19.91 -20.40
C LYS A 173 -2.70 21.24 -19.84
N PHE A 174 -3.48 21.20 -18.76
CA PHE A 174 -3.90 22.42 -18.05
C PHE A 174 -2.69 23.22 -17.55
N ALA A 175 -1.75 22.55 -16.89
CA ALA A 175 -0.53 23.17 -16.37
C ALA A 175 0.41 23.71 -17.45
N MET A 176 0.30 23.30 -18.71
CA MET A 176 1.08 23.89 -19.80
C MET A 176 0.62 25.30 -20.18
N ASN A 177 -0.65 25.63 -19.93
CA ASN A 177 -1.25 26.92 -20.25
C ASN A 177 -1.04 27.97 -19.13
N ASP A 178 -0.51 27.56 -17.98
CA ASP A 178 -0.24 28.42 -16.83
C ASP A 178 1.19 28.19 -16.30
N PRO A 179 2.11 29.17 -16.46
CA PRO A 179 3.50 29.06 -16.01
C PRO A 179 3.69 28.76 -14.52
N GLU A 180 2.79 29.23 -13.65
CA GLU A 180 2.85 28.95 -12.20
C GLU A 180 2.38 27.53 -11.89
N ALA A 181 1.27 27.10 -12.50
CA ALA A 181 0.77 25.72 -12.39
C ALA A 181 1.77 24.70 -12.97
N ARG A 182 2.52 25.07 -14.02
CA ARG A 182 3.52 24.21 -14.67
C ARG A 182 4.58 23.71 -13.69
N LYS A 183 5.09 24.58 -12.82
CA LYS A 183 6.10 24.21 -11.81
C LYS A 183 5.52 23.32 -10.72
N ALA A 184 4.31 23.61 -10.27
CA ALA A 184 3.64 22.84 -9.23
C ALA A 184 3.27 21.43 -9.72
N VAL A 185 2.59 21.31 -10.87
CA VAL A 185 2.02 20.04 -11.35
C VAL A 185 3.08 19.17 -12.06
N THR A 186 3.85 19.74 -13.00
CA THR A 186 4.81 18.97 -13.79
C THR A 186 6.05 18.59 -12.98
N GLY A 187 6.43 19.41 -11.99
CA GLY A 187 7.62 19.20 -11.18
C GLY A 187 7.41 18.27 -9.99
N SER A 188 6.32 18.41 -9.25
CA SER A 188 6.09 17.63 -8.02
C SER A 188 5.44 16.28 -8.29
N LEU A 189 4.28 16.25 -8.96
CA LEU A 189 3.49 15.03 -9.15
C LEU A 189 4.23 13.98 -9.99
N MET A 190 4.80 14.40 -11.13
CA MET A 190 5.61 13.49 -11.96
C MET A 190 6.83 12.96 -11.21
N ALA A 191 7.51 13.81 -10.43
CA ALA A 191 8.65 13.36 -9.64
C ALA A 191 8.22 12.38 -8.55
N GLU A 192 7.05 12.57 -7.94
CA GLU A 192 6.47 11.64 -6.97
C GLU A 192 6.14 10.30 -7.62
N ILE A 193 5.39 10.28 -8.74
CA ILE A 193 5.05 9.04 -9.47
C ILE A 193 6.31 8.26 -9.85
N LYS A 194 7.37 8.97 -10.26
CA LYS A 194 8.68 8.35 -10.60
C LYS A 194 9.41 7.82 -9.37
N LYS A 195 9.23 8.42 -8.19
CA LYS A 195 9.85 8.00 -6.92
C LYS A 195 9.10 6.86 -6.24
N THR A 196 7.78 6.80 -6.33
CA THR A 196 6.92 5.77 -5.72
C THR A 196 7.36 4.34 -6.12
N ASP A 197 7.41 3.42 -5.16
CA ASP A 197 7.90 2.05 -5.35
C ASP A 197 6.97 1.24 -6.25
N PHE A 198 5.66 1.34 -6.01
CA PHE A 198 4.63 0.64 -6.76
C PHE A 198 3.55 1.60 -7.29
N VAL A 199 3.22 1.52 -8.58
CA VAL A 199 2.18 2.37 -9.18
C VAL A 199 1.21 1.54 -10.00
N VAL A 200 -0.08 1.83 -9.86
CA VAL A 200 -1.11 1.41 -10.79
C VAL A 200 -1.38 2.57 -11.75
N ILE A 201 -1.26 2.31 -13.05
CA ILE A 201 -1.66 3.24 -14.12
C ILE A 201 -2.96 2.71 -14.70
N ASP A 202 -4.06 3.39 -14.40
CA ASP A 202 -5.41 2.95 -14.71
C ASP A 202 -5.93 3.55 -16.02
N ASP A 203 -6.75 2.73 -16.69
CA ASP A 203 -7.53 3.02 -17.90
C ASP A 203 -6.71 3.62 -19.04
N LEU A 204 -5.53 3.03 -19.29
CA LEU A 204 -4.67 3.39 -20.42
C LEU A 204 -5.44 3.22 -21.73
N GLY A 205 -5.56 4.30 -22.50
CA GLY A 205 -6.31 4.37 -23.76
C GLY A 205 -7.67 5.05 -23.62
N ALA A 206 -8.13 5.38 -22.41
CA ALA A 206 -9.38 6.11 -22.20
C ALA A 206 -9.34 7.56 -22.72
N GLU A 207 -8.16 8.18 -22.75
CA GLU A 207 -7.94 9.52 -23.29
C GLU A 207 -8.14 9.59 -24.81
N LEU A 208 -8.08 8.46 -25.51
CA LEU A 208 -8.25 8.40 -26.95
C LEU A 208 -9.73 8.59 -27.34
N GLY A 209 -10.68 8.36 -26.43
CA GLY A 209 -12.11 8.42 -26.74
C GLY A 209 -12.60 7.18 -27.51
N ARG A 210 -13.49 7.35 -28.49
CA ARG A 210 -13.98 6.23 -29.30
C ARG A 210 -12.87 5.79 -30.25
N MET A 211 -12.36 4.56 -30.08
CA MET A 211 -11.36 3.98 -30.97
C MET A 211 -11.93 3.79 -32.37
N GLU A 212 -11.74 4.78 -33.24
CA GLU A 212 -11.83 4.64 -34.70
C GLU A 212 -10.50 4.08 -35.24
N GLU A 213 -10.49 3.51 -36.45
CA GLU A 213 -9.30 2.86 -37.03
C GLU A 213 -8.06 3.78 -37.10
N ASN A 214 -8.27 5.10 -37.10
CA ASN A 214 -7.22 6.13 -37.17
C ASN A 214 -6.86 6.77 -35.82
N ASN A 215 -7.42 6.29 -34.71
CA ASN A 215 -7.23 6.95 -33.43
C ASN A 215 -5.86 6.60 -32.83
N GLN A 216 -4.95 7.57 -32.85
CA GLN A 216 -3.59 7.47 -32.29
C GLN A 216 -3.44 8.42 -31.11
N ALA A 217 -2.63 8.02 -30.14
CA ALA A 217 -2.22 8.92 -29.08
C ALA A 217 -1.44 10.10 -29.69
N THR A 218 -1.64 11.31 -29.14
CA THR A 218 -0.85 12.46 -29.60
C THR A 218 0.63 12.24 -29.26
N SER A 219 1.54 12.90 -29.99
CA SER A 219 2.97 12.84 -29.66
C SER A 219 3.25 13.19 -28.19
N TYR A 220 2.51 14.17 -27.67
CA TYR A 220 2.56 14.56 -26.27
C TYR A 220 2.18 13.41 -25.32
N ASP A 221 1.05 12.73 -25.56
CA ASP A 221 0.60 11.63 -24.70
C ASP A 221 1.62 10.47 -24.72
N VAL A 222 2.14 10.14 -25.91
CA VAL A 222 3.20 9.13 -26.11
C VAL A 222 4.48 9.49 -25.36
N ASP A 223 4.90 10.76 -25.38
CA ASP A 223 6.10 11.23 -24.68
C ASP A 223 5.94 11.12 -23.16
N ILE A 224 4.79 11.49 -22.62
CA ILE A 224 4.49 11.36 -21.18
C ILE A 224 4.53 9.89 -20.76
N LEU A 225 3.87 9.00 -21.50
CA LEU A 225 3.85 7.58 -21.20
C LEU A 225 5.24 6.93 -21.36
N THR A 226 6.00 7.36 -22.35
CA THR A 226 7.40 6.94 -22.52
C THR A 226 8.24 7.36 -21.32
N SER A 227 8.11 8.61 -20.87
CA SER A 227 8.83 9.12 -19.69
C SER A 227 8.48 8.35 -18.42
N LEU A 228 7.20 8.01 -18.23
CA LEU A 228 6.73 7.21 -17.09
C LEU A 228 7.26 5.79 -17.13
N THR A 229 7.10 5.10 -18.27
CA THR A 229 7.54 3.70 -18.41
C THR A 229 9.06 3.57 -18.29
N GLU A 230 9.83 4.53 -18.81
CA GLU A 230 11.30 4.57 -18.67
C GLU A 230 11.75 4.77 -17.23
N ALA A 231 11.18 5.74 -16.52
CA ALA A 231 11.51 5.99 -15.12
C ALA A 231 11.15 4.81 -14.19
N ARG A 232 10.27 3.91 -14.66
CA ARG A 232 9.73 2.79 -13.89
C ARG A 232 10.17 1.42 -14.39
N LEU A 233 11.18 1.33 -15.27
CA LEU A 233 11.71 0.05 -15.76
C LEU A 233 12.11 -0.91 -14.63
N ASN A 234 12.67 -0.38 -13.55
CA ASN A 234 13.10 -1.15 -12.37
C ASN A 234 12.17 -0.95 -11.16
N LYS A 235 10.88 -0.65 -11.41
CA LYS A 235 9.88 -0.45 -10.35
C LYS A 235 8.60 -1.20 -10.70
N ALA A 236 7.93 -1.68 -9.66
CA ALA A 236 6.69 -2.43 -9.84
C ALA A 236 5.61 -1.54 -10.47
N THR A 237 5.00 -1.97 -11.56
CA THR A 237 3.95 -1.19 -12.25
C THR A 237 2.84 -2.10 -12.76
N ILE A 238 1.59 -1.77 -12.47
CA ILE A 238 0.43 -2.46 -13.04
C ILE A 238 -0.30 -1.48 -13.95
N PHE A 239 -0.60 -1.91 -15.16
CA PHE A 239 -1.40 -1.15 -16.12
C PHE A 239 -2.79 -1.77 -16.23
N THR A 240 -3.83 -0.96 -16.29
CA THR A 240 -5.16 -1.42 -16.72
C THR A 240 -5.52 -0.77 -18.06
N THR A 241 -6.19 -1.51 -18.94
CA THR A 241 -6.56 -0.99 -20.27
C THR A 241 -7.78 -1.70 -20.83
N ASN A 242 -8.58 -0.98 -21.62
CA ASN A 242 -9.64 -1.59 -22.44
C ASN A 242 -9.12 -2.03 -23.81
N LEU A 243 -7.85 -1.76 -24.13
CA LEU A 243 -7.25 -2.03 -25.43
C LEU A 243 -6.70 -3.46 -25.51
N SER A 244 -6.89 -4.08 -26.67
CA SER A 244 -6.15 -5.28 -27.04
C SER A 244 -4.67 -4.95 -27.28
N SER A 245 -3.79 -5.96 -27.25
CA SER A 245 -2.36 -5.76 -27.53
C SER A 245 -2.11 -5.11 -28.90
N LYS A 246 -2.93 -5.43 -29.91
CA LYS A 246 -2.84 -4.81 -31.25
C LYS A 246 -3.20 -3.32 -31.21
N GLN A 247 -4.29 -2.98 -30.52
CA GLN A 247 -4.73 -1.59 -30.36
C GLN A 247 -3.73 -0.77 -29.53
N LEU A 248 -3.16 -1.35 -28.47
CA LEU A 248 -2.15 -0.68 -27.65
C LEU A 248 -0.89 -0.36 -28.48
N LYS A 249 -0.42 -1.32 -29.28
CA LYS A 249 0.71 -1.14 -30.20
C LYS A 249 0.42 -0.11 -31.29
N HIS A 250 -0.79 -0.11 -31.84
CA HIS A 250 -1.20 0.89 -32.84
C HIS A 250 -1.30 2.30 -32.25
N ALA A 251 -1.86 2.43 -31.05
CA ALA A 251 -2.13 3.73 -30.43
C ALA A 251 -0.85 4.45 -29.95
N TYR A 252 0.10 3.71 -29.35
CA TYR A 252 1.29 4.31 -28.72
C TYR A 252 2.62 3.93 -29.40
N GLY A 253 2.57 3.08 -30.42
CA GLY A 253 3.76 2.62 -31.15
C GLY A 253 4.56 1.52 -30.45
N GLU A 254 5.54 0.98 -31.18
CA GLU A 254 6.33 -0.19 -30.77
C GLU A 254 7.13 0.06 -29.49
N ARG A 255 7.69 1.26 -29.34
CA ARG A 255 8.57 1.59 -28.20
C ARG A 255 7.82 1.51 -26.88
N VAL A 256 6.67 2.18 -26.77
CA VAL A 256 5.84 2.15 -25.56
C VAL A 256 5.32 0.74 -25.31
N PHE A 257 4.78 0.09 -26.35
CA PHE A 257 4.28 -1.28 -26.25
C PHE A 257 5.34 -2.22 -25.69
N SER A 258 6.56 -2.17 -26.23
CA SER A 258 7.71 -2.94 -25.77
C SER A 258 8.05 -2.68 -24.30
N ARG A 259 7.99 -1.42 -23.83
CA ARG A 259 8.25 -1.09 -22.42
C ARG A 259 7.16 -1.58 -21.48
N VAL A 260 5.90 -1.41 -21.87
CA VAL A 260 4.74 -1.89 -21.10
C VAL A 260 4.73 -3.41 -21.06
N MET A 261 5.06 -4.09 -22.16
CA MET A 261 4.90 -5.54 -22.32
C MET A 261 6.14 -6.37 -22.01
N ASN A 262 7.37 -5.90 -22.26
CA ASN A 262 8.57 -6.75 -22.08
C ASN A 262 8.82 -7.14 -20.62
N GLY A 263 8.38 -6.32 -19.66
CA GLY A 263 8.43 -6.62 -18.24
C GLY A 263 7.31 -7.57 -17.77
N THR A 264 6.34 -7.90 -18.64
CA THR A 264 5.10 -8.61 -18.27
C THR A 264 5.16 -10.12 -18.48
N LYS A 265 6.36 -10.73 -18.57
CA LYS A 265 6.54 -12.18 -18.82
C LYS A 265 5.66 -13.06 -17.90
N GLY A 266 4.46 -13.42 -18.37
CA GLY A 266 3.45 -14.18 -17.62
C GLY A 266 2.49 -13.37 -16.71
N ASN A 267 2.62 -12.04 -16.65
CA ASN A 267 1.82 -11.15 -15.81
C ASN A 267 0.77 -10.36 -16.63
N VAL A 268 0.04 -11.04 -17.52
CA VAL A 268 -1.03 -10.41 -18.31
C VAL A 268 -2.35 -11.10 -18.00
N ALA A 269 -3.23 -10.39 -17.29
CA ALA A 269 -4.60 -10.81 -17.01
C ALA A 269 -5.54 -10.30 -18.11
N VAL A 270 -6.31 -11.20 -18.71
CA VAL A 270 -7.22 -10.86 -19.83
C VAL A 270 -8.64 -11.29 -19.47
N PHE A 271 -9.54 -10.34 -19.31
CA PHE A 271 -10.98 -10.60 -19.26
C PHE A 271 -11.50 -10.76 -20.70
N LYS A 272 -11.81 -11.98 -21.09
CA LYS A 272 -12.32 -12.31 -22.42
C LYS A 272 -13.84 -12.24 -22.49
N SER A 273 -14.51 -12.69 -21.43
CA SER A 273 -15.96 -12.97 -21.47
C SER A 273 -16.76 -12.34 -20.33
N THR A 274 -16.10 -11.86 -19.27
CA THR A 274 -16.77 -11.20 -18.14
C THR A 274 -17.66 -10.05 -18.59
N THR A 275 -18.95 -10.12 -18.21
CA THR A 275 -19.95 -9.07 -18.46
C THR A 275 -19.74 -7.85 -17.57
N ASP A 276 -20.25 -6.69 -17.99
CA ASP A 276 -20.17 -5.45 -17.22
C ASP A 276 -20.92 -5.59 -15.88
N LYS A 277 -20.16 -5.69 -14.79
CA LYS A 277 -20.68 -5.84 -13.42
C LYS A 277 -21.32 -4.55 -12.88
N ARG A 278 -21.12 -3.40 -13.53
CA ARG A 278 -21.78 -2.13 -13.16
C ARG A 278 -23.24 -2.10 -13.64
N ARG A 279 -23.51 -2.74 -14.79
CA ARG A 279 -24.86 -2.85 -15.36
C ARG A 279 -25.62 -4.05 -14.83
N ASN A 280 -24.91 -5.13 -14.53
CA ASN A 280 -25.46 -6.33 -13.91
C ASN A 280 -24.76 -6.56 -12.56
N PRO A 281 -25.25 -5.94 -11.47
CA PRO A 281 -24.66 -6.12 -10.15
C PRO A 281 -24.77 -7.61 -9.77
N VAL A 282 -23.61 -8.22 -9.56
CA VAL A 282 -23.47 -9.55 -8.95
C VAL A 282 -23.25 -9.36 -7.47
#